data_AF-A0A5I5A520-F1
#
_entry.id   AF-A0A5I5A520-F1
#
_cell.length_a   1.000
_cell.length_b   1.000
_cell.length_c   1.000
_cell.angle_alpha   90.00
_cell.angle_beta   90.00
_cell.angle_gamma   90.00
#
_symmetry.space_group_name_H-M   'P 1'
#
loop_
_entity.id
_entity.type
_entity.pdbx_description
1 polymer ?
#
loop_
_entity_poly.entity_id
_entity_poly.type
_entity_poly.pdbx_seq_one_letter_code
_entity_poly.pdbx_strand_id
1 'polypeptide(L)'
;MYSLLIKDRSYPIAVYMAYMMRVKGFTRSQAVDVLTGAAVKMGLRGSTAVPANNTVAEWGRGIEAPQWSIVAAMTILEQFGKVPFTDQEWAFWAYAAAERRALNGSYKGKRLEWLEKAQLYKTHFDRRGAVRKELNSLSSPQTAMKILLTFKGNGVQSLSIAEIFANLDSSPATIARLNKRIAACKNFTLDDMHTVIAESEQARSLHKLLLQSIHELMEKGLIYHPSNGNIMIA
;
A
#
# COMPACT_ATOMS: atom_id res chain seq x y z
N MET A 1 7.93 0.91 7.09
CA MET A 1 7.77 -0.11 6.01
C MET A 1 7.06 0.49 4.82
N TYR A 2 7.47 0.16 3.60
CA TYR A 2 6.91 0.73 2.36
C TYR A 2 5.44 0.35 2.13
N SER A 3 5.09 -0.94 2.26
CA SER A 3 3.73 -1.44 1.97
C SER A 3 2.64 -0.83 2.86
N LEU A 4 2.97 -0.47 4.11
CA LEU A 4 2.05 0.21 5.02
C LEU A 4 1.76 1.65 4.58
N LEU A 5 2.73 2.33 3.99
CA LEU A 5 2.57 3.72 3.53
C LEU A 5 1.61 3.80 2.33
N ILE A 6 1.63 2.80 1.46
CA ILE A 6 0.77 2.75 0.26
C ILE A 6 -0.60 2.10 0.51
N LYS A 7 -0.93 1.82 1.78
CA LYS A 7 -2.13 1.07 2.13
C LYS A 7 -3.41 1.91 2.02
N ASP A 8 -3.34 3.17 2.45
CA ASP A 8 -4.46 4.11 2.33
C ASP A 8 -4.55 4.68 0.92
N ARG A 9 -5.30 3.99 0.07
CA ARG A 9 -5.51 4.37 -1.33
C ARG A 9 -6.29 5.68 -1.51
N SER A 10 -6.95 6.18 -0.47
CA SER A 10 -7.64 7.47 -0.53
C SER A 10 -6.68 8.65 -0.52
N TYR A 11 -5.56 8.49 0.18
CA TYR A 11 -4.55 9.51 0.39
C TYR A 11 -4.06 10.19 -0.90
N PRO A 12 -3.61 9.47 -1.95
CA PRO A 12 -3.16 10.09 -3.20
C PRO A 12 -4.24 10.92 -3.89
N ILE A 13 -5.51 10.50 -3.79
CA ILE A 13 -6.64 11.23 -4.37
C ILE A 13 -6.91 12.52 -3.58
N ALA A 14 -6.90 12.44 -2.25
CA ALA A 14 -7.06 13.61 -1.40
C ALA A 14 -5.96 14.66 -1.65
N VAL A 15 -4.69 14.23 -1.76
CA VAL A 15 -3.55 15.10 -2.07
C VAL A 15 -3.70 15.74 -3.45
N TYR A 16 -4.07 14.95 -4.47
CA TYR A 16 -4.32 15.44 -5.82
C TYR A 16 -5.42 16.50 -5.84
N MET A 17 -6.59 16.20 -5.27
CA MET A 17 -7.73 17.11 -5.25
C MET A 17 -7.39 18.41 -4.52
N ALA A 18 -6.71 18.32 -3.37
CA ALA A 18 -6.28 19.49 -2.62
C ALA A 18 -5.31 20.37 -3.44
N TYR A 19 -4.33 19.76 -4.13
CA TYR A 19 -3.37 20.49 -4.95
C TYR A 19 -4.04 21.15 -6.17
N MET A 20 -4.87 20.40 -6.91
CA MET A 20 -5.53 20.92 -8.11
C MET A 20 -6.48 22.08 -7.77
N MET A 21 -7.24 21.96 -6.69
CA MET A 21 -8.20 23.00 -6.31
C MET A 21 -7.53 24.23 -5.67
N ARG A 22 -6.60 24.01 -4.72
CA ARG A 22 -6.02 25.11 -3.93
C ARG A 22 -4.82 25.77 -4.57
N VAL A 23 -4.03 25.03 -5.34
CA VAL A 23 -2.77 25.53 -5.94
C VAL A 23 -2.96 25.86 -7.42
N LYS A 24 -3.66 25.00 -8.17
CA LYS A 24 -3.91 25.24 -9.61
C LYS A 24 -5.22 25.98 -9.90
N GLY A 25 -6.08 26.19 -8.90
CA GLY A 25 -7.33 26.94 -9.05
C GLY A 25 -8.40 26.21 -9.86
N PHE A 26 -8.30 24.89 -10.02
CA PHE A 26 -9.29 24.13 -10.79
C PHE A 26 -10.57 23.91 -9.96
N THR A 27 -11.71 23.89 -10.65
CA THR A 27 -12.93 23.32 -10.07
C THR A 27 -12.76 21.81 -9.86
N ARG A 28 -13.62 21.23 -9.01
CA ARG A 28 -13.64 19.77 -8.80
C ARG A 28 -13.82 19.02 -10.11
N SER A 29 -14.79 19.39 -10.93
CA SER A 29 -15.06 18.71 -12.21
C SER A 29 -13.85 18.76 -13.14
N GLN A 30 -13.22 19.93 -13.30
CA GLN A 30 -12.00 20.07 -14.12
C GLN A 30 -10.85 19.18 -13.61
N ALA A 31 -10.67 19.08 -12.29
CA ALA A 31 -9.67 18.19 -11.73
C ALA A 31 -9.98 16.71 -12.04
N VAL A 32 -11.24 16.29 -12.01
CA VAL A 32 -11.64 14.91 -12.36
C VAL A 32 -11.50 14.64 -13.86
N ASP A 33 -11.80 15.63 -14.70
CA ASP A 33 -11.64 15.55 -16.16
C ASP A 33 -10.15 15.35 -16.53
N VAL A 34 -9.27 16.14 -15.92
CA VAL A 34 -7.81 16.05 -16.12
C VAL A 34 -7.29 14.70 -15.64
N LEU A 35 -7.75 14.22 -14.49
CA LEU A 35 -7.37 12.90 -13.95
C LEU A 35 -7.77 11.78 -14.92
N THR A 36 -9.01 11.84 -15.41
CA THR A 36 -9.57 10.84 -16.35
C THR A 36 -8.84 10.89 -17.69
N GLY A 37 -8.67 12.08 -18.26
CA GLY A 37 -7.99 12.28 -19.53
C GLY A 37 -6.54 11.82 -19.49
N ALA A 38 -5.82 12.09 -18.39
CA ALA A 38 -4.47 11.58 -18.19
C ALA A 38 -4.44 10.05 -18.13
N ALA A 39 -5.34 9.43 -17.35
CA ALA A 39 -5.40 7.97 -17.23
C ALA A 39 -5.65 7.28 -18.58
N VAL A 40 -6.49 7.86 -19.43
CA VAL A 40 -6.73 7.35 -20.80
C VAL A 40 -5.48 7.53 -21.67
N LYS A 41 -4.86 8.72 -21.68
CA LYS A 41 -3.63 8.97 -22.46
C LYS A 41 -2.47 8.06 -22.04
N MET A 42 -2.42 7.67 -20.77
CA MET A 42 -1.43 6.74 -20.24
C MET A 42 -1.75 5.26 -20.51
N GLY A 43 -2.90 4.94 -21.13
CA GLY A 43 -3.35 3.57 -21.36
C GLY A 43 -3.76 2.82 -20.08
N LEU A 44 -3.96 3.52 -18.96
CA LEU A 44 -4.38 2.92 -17.68
C LEU A 44 -5.89 2.69 -17.61
N ARG A 45 -6.65 3.38 -18.47
CA ARG A 45 -8.11 3.35 -18.51
C ARG A 45 -8.59 3.36 -19.95
N GLY A 46 -9.49 2.45 -20.31
CA GLY A 46 -10.03 2.34 -21.67
C GLY A 46 -11.21 3.27 -21.99
N SER A 47 -11.80 3.92 -20.97
CA SER A 47 -12.97 4.78 -21.13
C SER A 47 -12.66 6.23 -20.77
N THR A 48 -13.10 7.15 -21.63
CA THR A 48 -13.06 8.61 -21.42
C THR A 48 -14.20 9.12 -20.56
N ALA A 49 -15.18 8.28 -20.20
CA ALA A 49 -16.31 8.66 -19.38
C ALA A 49 -15.83 9.13 -18.00
N VAL A 50 -16.14 10.37 -17.63
CA VAL A 50 -15.69 10.97 -16.38
C VAL A 50 -16.49 10.35 -15.23
N PRO A 51 -15.84 9.83 -14.15
CA PRO A 51 -16.55 9.35 -12.98
C PRO A 51 -17.32 10.49 -12.33
N ALA A 52 -18.47 10.20 -11.73
CA ALA A 52 -19.26 11.20 -11.06
C ALA A 52 -18.48 11.83 -9.88
N ASN A 53 -18.72 13.12 -9.62
CA ASN A 53 -17.99 13.88 -8.59
C ASN A 53 -18.13 13.28 -7.18
N ASN A 54 -19.27 12.69 -6.85
CA ASN A 54 -19.51 11.98 -5.59
C ASN A 54 -18.63 10.73 -5.48
N THR A 55 -18.49 9.94 -6.55
CA THR A 55 -17.62 8.76 -6.60
C THR A 55 -16.16 9.13 -6.33
N VAL A 56 -15.66 10.21 -6.92
CA VAL A 56 -14.28 10.66 -6.67
C VAL A 56 -14.13 11.23 -5.25
N ALA A 57 -15.16 11.88 -4.71
CA ALA A 57 -15.16 12.33 -3.33
C ALA A 57 -15.13 11.15 -2.34
N GLU A 58 -15.81 10.05 -2.66
CA GLU A 58 -15.75 8.79 -1.91
C GLU A 58 -14.35 8.17 -1.98
N TRP A 59 -13.69 8.19 -3.14
CA TRP A 59 -12.29 7.74 -3.25
C TRP A 59 -11.35 8.54 -2.35
N GLY A 60 -11.56 9.85 -2.20
CA GLY A 60 -10.77 10.69 -1.29
C GLY A 60 -11.06 10.47 0.20
N ARG A 61 -12.00 9.59 0.54
CA ARG A 61 -12.43 9.30 1.93
C ARG A 61 -12.44 7.80 2.27
N GLY A 62 -12.15 6.93 1.31
CA GLY A 62 -12.28 5.48 1.44
C GLY A 62 -11.24 4.68 0.66
N ILE A 63 -11.13 3.39 0.96
CA ILE A 63 -10.04 2.52 0.47
C ILE A 63 -10.20 2.04 -0.99
N GLU A 64 -11.28 2.43 -1.65
CA GLU A 64 -11.73 1.88 -2.94
C GLU A 64 -11.21 2.64 -4.16
N ALA A 65 -10.29 3.59 -3.97
CA ALA A 65 -9.71 4.31 -5.11
C ALA A 65 -9.06 3.33 -6.10
N PRO A 66 -9.46 3.34 -7.39
CA PRO A 66 -8.96 2.40 -8.36
C PRO A 66 -7.48 2.69 -8.68
N GLN A 67 -6.69 1.65 -8.96
CA GLN A 67 -5.25 1.77 -9.16
C GLN A 67 -4.87 2.81 -10.24
N TRP A 68 -5.61 2.85 -11.35
CA TRP A 68 -5.36 3.82 -12.42
C TRP A 68 -5.44 5.27 -11.92
N SER A 69 -6.36 5.56 -10.98
CA SER A 69 -6.55 6.90 -10.44
C SER A 69 -5.38 7.33 -9.56
N ILE A 70 -4.82 6.40 -8.78
CA ILE A 70 -3.64 6.63 -7.95
C ILE A 70 -2.42 6.94 -8.84
N VAL A 71 -2.19 6.11 -9.86
CA VAL A 71 -1.04 6.27 -10.77
C VAL A 71 -1.17 7.56 -11.58
N ALA A 72 -2.36 7.86 -12.12
CA ALA A 72 -2.60 9.10 -12.85
C ALA A 72 -2.44 10.33 -11.96
N ALA A 73 -3.03 10.33 -10.76
CA ALA A 73 -2.93 11.43 -9.80
C ALA A 73 -1.47 11.77 -9.49
N MET A 74 -0.66 10.78 -9.09
CA MET A 74 0.74 10.98 -8.75
C MET A 74 1.60 11.42 -9.94
N THR A 75 1.27 10.92 -11.14
CA THR A 75 1.97 11.35 -12.38
C THR A 75 1.67 12.80 -12.72
N ILE A 76 0.40 13.24 -12.60
CA ILE A 76 0.01 14.63 -12.83
C ILE A 76 0.69 15.56 -11.81
N LEU A 77 0.71 15.17 -10.54
CA LEU A 77 1.39 15.93 -9.48
C LEU A 77 2.87 16.12 -9.78
N GLU A 78 3.56 15.06 -10.22
CA GLU A 78 4.97 15.12 -10.66
C GLU A 78 5.14 16.09 -11.85
N GLN A 79 4.29 15.99 -12.88
CA GLN A 79 4.35 16.86 -14.06
C GLN A 79 4.11 18.34 -13.74
N PHE A 80 3.25 18.63 -12.75
CA PHE A 80 3.05 19.99 -12.25
C PHE A 80 4.14 20.49 -11.30
N GLY A 81 5.19 19.70 -11.09
CA GLY A 81 6.34 20.07 -10.25
C GLY A 81 6.06 19.93 -8.75
N LYS A 82 4.97 19.26 -8.33
CA LYS A 82 4.75 19.00 -6.90
C LYS A 82 5.79 17.99 -6.43
N VAL A 83 6.64 18.43 -5.50
CA VAL A 83 7.56 17.55 -4.79
C VAL A 83 6.81 16.87 -3.63
N PRO A 84 6.91 15.53 -3.46
CA PRO A 84 6.33 14.85 -2.32
C PRO A 84 6.90 15.38 -0.99
N PHE A 85 6.01 15.61 -0.01
CA PHE A 85 6.41 16.19 1.28
C PHE A 85 6.59 15.11 2.36
N THR A 86 5.60 14.23 2.54
CA THR A 86 5.62 13.18 3.56
C THR A 86 6.20 11.88 2.99
N ASP A 87 6.65 10.98 3.86
CA ASP A 87 7.08 9.64 3.43
C ASP A 87 5.93 8.85 2.78
N GLN A 88 4.69 9.13 3.17
CA GLN A 88 3.51 8.55 2.54
C GLN A 88 3.33 9.06 1.09
N GLU A 89 3.48 10.37 0.85
CA GLU A 89 3.47 10.92 -0.51
C GLU A 89 4.63 10.37 -1.34
N TRP A 90 5.83 10.26 -0.76
CA TRP A 90 6.99 9.67 -1.42
C TRP A 90 6.74 8.21 -1.83
N ALA A 91 6.12 7.42 -0.95
CA ALA A 91 5.77 6.04 -1.24
C ALA A 91 4.77 5.93 -2.39
N PHE A 92 3.72 6.77 -2.42
CA PHE A 92 2.74 6.77 -3.52
C PHE A 92 3.32 7.30 -4.84
N TRP A 93 4.18 8.31 -4.80
CA TRP A 93 4.91 8.76 -5.99
C TRP A 93 5.75 7.61 -6.57
N ALA A 94 6.50 6.91 -5.73
CA ALA A 94 7.35 5.81 -6.17
C ALA A 94 6.54 4.61 -6.67
N TYR A 95 5.41 4.30 -6.03
CA TYR A 95 4.45 3.32 -6.52
C TYR A 95 4.01 3.63 -7.95
N ALA A 96 3.58 4.87 -8.21
CA ALA A 96 3.15 5.29 -9.54
C ALA A 96 4.29 5.30 -10.57
N ALA A 97 5.51 5.66 -10.16
CA ALA A 97 6.69 5.58 -11.02
C ALA A 97 7.04 4.12 -11.38
N ALA A 98 7.02 3.21 -10.40
CA ALA A 98 7.28 1.78 -10.62
C ALA A 98 6.22 1.13 -11.52
N GLU A 99 4.94 1.47 -11.37
CA GLU A 99 3.85 0.99 -12.26
C GLU A 99 4.05 1.45 -13.72
N ARG A 100 4.61 2.65 -13.93
CA ARG A 100 4.99 3.16 -15.26
C ARG A 100 6.35 2.65 -15.77
N ARG A 101 7.01 1.74 -15.04
CA ARG A 101 8.33 1.19 -15.37
C ARG A 101 9.42 2.27 -15.49
N ALA A 102 9.37 3.26 -14.61
CA ALA A 102 10.45 4.23 -14.45
C ALA A 102 11.81 3.54 -14.24
N LEU A 103 12.84 4.01 -14.96
CA LEU A 103 14.21 3.51 -14.86
C LEU A 103 15.01 4.27 -13.79
N ASN A 104 15.88 3.55 -13.07
CA ASN A 104 16.67 4.12 -11.97
C ASN A 104 17.62 5.24 -12.43
N GLY A 105 18.15 5.15 -13.65
CA GLY A 105 19.03 6.17 -14.22
C GLY A 105 18.39 7.55 -14.40
N SER A 106 17.06 7.64 -14.36
CA SER A 106 16.32 8.90 -14.52
C SER A 106 16.18 9.71 -13.23
N TYR A 107 16.53 9.12 -12.08
CA TYR A 107 16.27 9.70 -10.75
C TYR A 107 17.50 9.68 -9.85
N LYS A 108 17.58 10.63 -8.91
CA LYS A 108 18.69 10.77 -7.95
C LYS A 108 18.17 11.10 -6.54
N GLY A 109 18.99 10.83 -5.53
CA GLY A 109 18.69 11.11 -4.12
C GLY A 109 17.40 10.43 -3.65
N LYS A 110 16.58 11.15 -2.86
CA LYS A 110 15.32 10.63 -2.29
C LYS A 110 14.39 9.99 -3.33
N ARG A 111 14.35 10.49 -4.57
CA ARG A 111 13.56 9.88 -5.66
C ARG A 111 14.02 8.46 -5.98
N LEU A 112 15.34 8.26 -6.09
CA LEU A 112 15.90 6.94 -6.38
C LEU A 112 15.65 5.97 -5.21
N GLU A 113 15.91 6.41 -3.98
CA GLU A 113 15.70 5.58 -2.78
C GLU A 113 14.26 5.05 -2.66
N TRP A 114 13.27 5.89 -2.92
CA TRP A 114 11.87 5.47 -2.87
C TRP A 114 11.48 4.60 -4.07
N LEU A 115 12.01 4.90 -5.26
CA LEU A 115 11.78 4.09 -6.46
C LEU A 115 12.30 2.66 -6.28
N GLU A 116 13.49 2.49 -5.69
CA GLU A 116 14.06 1.16 -5.40
C GLU A 116 13.17 0.36 -4.44
N LYS A 117 12.66 0.99 -3.37
CA LYS A 117 11.70 0.35 -2.45
C LYS A 117 10.43 -0.08 -3.19
N ALA A 118 9.89 0.78 -4.06
CA ALA A 118 8.69 0.49 -4.83
C ALA A 118 8.90 -0.65 -5.84
N GLN A 119 10.05 -0.68 -6.54
CA GLN A 119 10.41 -1.72 -7.48
C GLN A 119 10.64 -3.06 -6.77
N LEU A 120 11.31 -3.07 -5.62
CA LEU A 120 11.47 -4.28 -4.80
C LEU A 120 10.10 -4.85 -4.42
N TYR A 121 9.23 -4.00 -3.87
CA TYR A 121 7.87 -4.40 -3.53
C TYR A 121 7.12 -4.96 -4.74
N LYS A 122 7.18 -4.26 -5.88
CA LYS A 122 6.51 -4.66 -7.12
C LYS A 122 7.01 -6.01 -7.64
N THR A 123 8.31 -6.25 -7.67
CA THR A 123 8.90 -7.54 -8.08
C THR A 123 8.34 -8.70 -7.28
N HIS A 124 8.22 -8.56 -5.97
CA HIS A 124 7.63 -9.60 -5.12
C HIS A 124 6.11 -9.68 -5.26
N PHE A 125 5.45 -8.53 -5.37
CA PHE A 125 4.00 -8.46 -5.56
C PHE A 125 3.58 -9.14 -6.87
N ASP A 126 4.28 -8.94 -7.98
CA ASP A 126 3.94 -9.55 -9.26
C ASP A 126 4.17 -11.07 -9.26
N ARG A 127 5.10 -11.57 -8.42
CA ARG A 127 5.34 -13.00 -8.20
C ARG A 127 4.36 -13.67 -7.21
N ARG A 128 3.45 -12.92 -6.59
CA ARG A 128 2.52 -13.43 -5.55
C ARG A 128 1.73 -14.67 -5.97
N GLY A 129 1.34 -14.75 -7.25
CA GLY A 129 0.58 -15.88 -7.79
C GLY A 129 1.39 -17.18 -7.81
N ALA A 130 2.69 -17.11 -8.11
CA ALA A 130 3.59 -18.25 -8.11
C ALA A 130 3.88 -18.71 -6.67
N VAL A 131 4.22 -17.77 -5.78
CA VAL A 131 4.45 -18.07 -4.35
C VAL A 131 3.22 -18.72 -3.71
N ARG A 132 2.02 -18.23 -4.02
CA ARG A 132 0.78 -18.85 -3.52
C ARG A 132 0.63 -20.31 -3.97
N LYS A 133 1.02 -20.63 -5.21
CA LYS A 133 0.95 -22.01 -5.73
C LYS A 133 1.92 -22.95 -5.02
N GLU A 134 3.13 -22.47 -4.70
CA GLU A 134 4.13 -23.22 -3.91
C GLU A 134 3.62 -23.55 -2.49
N LEU A 135 2.72 -22.71 -1.96
CA LEU A 135 2.13 -22.85 -0.63
C LEU A 135 0.76 -23.55 -0.63
N ASN A 136 0.34 -24.17 -1.75
CA ASN A 136 -0.99 -24.79 -1.86
C ASN A 136 -1.26 -25.89 -0.83
N SER A 137 -0.21 -26.48 -0.23
CA SER A 137 -0.36 -27.50 0.82
C SER A 137 -0.74 -26.93 2.19
N LEU A 138 -0.74 -25.61 2.36
CA LEU A 138 -1.06 -24.94 3.62
C LEU A 138 -2.56 -24.72 3.78
N SER A 139 -3.03 -24.53 5.01
CA SER A 139 -4.46 -24.29 5.27
C SER A 139 -4.93 -22.96 4.67
N SER A 140 -4.06 -21.95 4.66
CA SER A 140 -4.33 -20.65 4.06
C SER A 140 -3.17 -20.16 3.18
N PRO A 141 -3.05 -20.69 1.94
CA PRO A 141 -1.95 -20.32 1.02
C PRO A 141 -1.93 -18.81 0.73
N GLN A 142 -3.10 -18.17 0.70
CA GLN A 142 -3.23 -16.74 0.48
C GLN A 142 -2.66 -15.92 1.65
N THR A 143 -2.93 -16.33 2.90
CA THR A 143 -2.44 -15.64 4.09
C THR A 143 -0.94 -15.84 4.24
N ALA A 144 -0.47 -17.09 4.10
CA ALA A 144 0.95 -17.41 4.12
C ALA A 144 1.75 -16.64 3.06
N MET A 145 1.25 -16.56 1.82
CA MET A 145 1.86 -15.74 0.78
C MET A 145 1.94 -14.26 1.16
N LYS A 146 0.86 -13.70 1.73
CA LYS A 146 0.87 -12.29 2.18
C LYS A 146 1.88 -12.04 3.29
N ILE A 147 2.08 -12.99 4.21
CA ILE A 147 3.10 -12.91 5.26
C ILE A 147 4.49 -12.82 4.60
N LEU A 148 4.83 -13.75 3.72
CA LEU A 148 6.13 -13.74 3.03
C LEU A 148 6.35 -12.49 2.19
N LEU A 149 5.30 -12.01 1.50
CA LEU A 149 5.33 -10.75 0.76
C LEU A 149 5.60 -9.54 1.68
N THR A 150 5.10 -9.57 2.91
CA THR A 150 5.33 -8.48 3.87
C THR A 150 6.81 -8.36 4.21
N PHE A 151 7.54 -9.46 4.36
CA PHE A 151 8.99 -9.43 4.55
C PHE A 151 9.72 -9.04 3.25
N LYS A 152 9.58 -9.87 2.22
CA LYS A 152 10.36 -9.75 0.98
C LYS A 152 10.07 -8.44 0.24
N GLY A 153 8.80 -8.06 0.15
CA GLY A 153 8.38 -6.84 -0.52
C GLY A 153 8.80 -5.56 0.19
N ASN A 154 9.07 -5.60 1.50
CA ASN A 154 9.60 -4.45 2.24
C ASN A 154 11.12 -4.50 2.40
N GLY A 155 11.80 -5.56 1.96
CA GLY A 155 13.23 -5.74 2.18
C GLY A 155 13.61 -5.85 3.67
N VAL A 156 12.73 -6.41 4.49
CA VAL A 156 12.93 -6.53 5.95
C VAL A 156 13.09 -7.99 6.35
N GLN A 157 14.00 -8.24 7.28
CA GLN A 157 14.28 -9.60 7.78
C GLN A 157 13.46 -9.98 9.01
N SER A 158 12.99 -8.99 9.77
CA SER A 158 12.32 -9.20 11.05
C SER A 158 11.14 -8.26 11.21
N LEU A 159 10.01 -8.79 11.69
CA LEU A 159 8.77 -8.06 11.93
C LEU A 159 8.04 -8.58 13.16
N SER A 160 7.37 -7.67 13.86
CA SER A 160 6.41 -8.06 14.89
C SER A 160 5.13 -8.63 14.26
N ILE A 161 4.40 -9.45 15.01
CA ILE A 161 3.08 -9.93 14.57
C ILE A 161 2.10 -8.78 14.29
N ALA A 162 2.20 -7.68 15.05
CA ALA A 162 1.38 -6.49 14.86
C ALA A 162 1.64 -5.82 13.49
N GLU A 163 2.89 -5.75 13.06
CA GLU A 163 3.28 -5.21 11.76
C GLU A 163 2.82 -6.11 10.61
N ILE A 164 2.90 -7.42 10.77
CA ILE A 164 2.37 -8.38 9.79
C ILE A 164 0.84 -8.26 9.72
N PHE A 165 0.17 -8.23 10.87
CA PHE A 165 -1.28 -8.02 10.94
C PHE A 165 -1.69 -6.74 10.22
N ALA A 166 -1.04 -5.61 10.51
CA ALA A 166 -1.34 -4.32 9.89
C ALA A 166 -1.08 -4.33 8.37
N ASN A 167 -0.23 -5.21 7.85
CA ASN A 167 -0.05 -5.39 6.41
C ASN A 167 -1.18 -6.19 5.77
N LEU A 168 -1.67 -7.21 6.47
CA LEU A 168 -2.71 -8.11 5.97
C LEU A 168 -4.11 -7.51 6.10
N ASP A 169 -4.42 -6.87 7.22
CA ASP A 169 -5.74 -6.34 7.52
C ASP A 169 -5.96 -5.00 6.83
N SER A 170 -7.02 -4.87 6.02
CA SER A 170 -7.33 -3.64 5.30
C SER A 170 -8.61 -2.96 5.80
N SER A 171 -9.02 -3.27 7.03
CA SER A 171 -10.19 -2.65 7.64
C SER A 171 -9.98 -1.14 7.83
N PRO A 172 -11.07 -0.33 7.79
CA PRO A 172 -11.00 1.09 8.12
C PRO A 172 -10.39 1.35 9.50
N ALA A 173 -10.65 0.47 10.48
CA ALA A 173 -10.13 0.58 11.85
C ALA A 173 -8.60 0.46 11.90
N THR A 174 -8.01 -0.49 11.16
CA THR A 174 -6.56 -0.62 11.03
C THR A 174 -5.96 0.58 10.31
N ILE A 175 -6.57 1.01 9.20
CA ILE A 175 -6.04 2.13 8.40
C ILE A 175 -6.07 3.44 9.19
N ALA A 176 -7.14 3.72 9.93
CA ALA A 176 -7.22 4.91 10.78
C ALA A 176 -6.12 4.94 11.85
N ARG A 177 -5.89 3.81 12.53
CA ARG A 177 -4.82 3.68 13.53
C ARG A 177 -3.44 3.76 12.90
N LEU A 178 -3.23 3.11 11.76
CA LEU A 178 -1.99 3.16 11.01
C LEU A 178 -1.66 4.59 10.59
N ASN A 179 -2.61 5.33 10.03
CA ASN A 179 -2.43 6.73 9.65
C ASN A 179 -2.04 7.60 10.85
N LYS A 180 -2.67 7.39 12.02
CA LYS A 180 -2.29 8.08 13.27
C LYS A 180 -0.85 7.76 13.68
N ARG A 181 -0.41 6.50 13.56
CA ARG A 181 0.96 6.08 13.89
C ARG A 181 1.98 6.65 12.88
N ILE A 182 1.69 6.62 11.59
CA ILE A 182 2.52 7.21 10.53
C ILE A 182 2.71 8.71 10.77
N ALA A 183 1.63 9.45 11.04
CA ALA A 183 1.70 10.89 11.32
C ALA A 183 2.53 11.21 12.57
N ALA A 184 2.55 10.30 13.55
CA ALA A 184 3.34 10.42 14.77
C ALA A 184 4.77 9.84 14.65
N CYS A 185 5.17 9.36 13.46
CA CYS A 185 6.44 8.64 13.24
C CYS A 185 6.65 7.46 14.20
N LYS A 186 5.57 6.71 14.50
CA LYS A 186 5.57 5.54 15.39
C LYS A 186 5.20 4.27 14.63
N ASN A 187 5.64 3.13 15.17
CA ASN A 187 5.25 1.82 14.65
C ASN A 187 3.84 1.44 15.10
N PHE A 188 3.21 0.53 14.34
CA PHE A 188 1.97 -0.13 14.72
C PHE A 188 2.28 -1.20 15.78
N THR A 189 1.55 -1.18 16.89
CA THR A 189 1.87 -1.96 18.10
C THR A 189 0.89 -3.11 18.35
N LEU A 190 1.24 -4.01 19.27
CA LEU A 190 0.33 -5.06 19.73
C LEU A 190 -0.96 -4.48 20.32
N ASP A 191 -0.88 -3.38 21.07
CA ASP A 191 -2.06 -2.71 21.62
C ASP A 191 -3.01 -2.21 20.52
N ASP A 192 -2.45 -1.63 19.44
CA ASP A 192 -3.24 -1.21 18.28
C ASP A 192 -3.95 -2.42 17.64
N MET A 193 -3.23 -3.54 17.47
CA MET A 193 -3.75 -4.79 16.93
C MET A 193 -4.89 -5.36 17.80
N HIS A 194 -4.68 -5.47 19.12
CA HIS A 194 -5.68 -5.99 20.05
C HIS A 194 -6.94 -5.13 20.06
N THR A 195 -6.78 -3.80 19.98
CA THR A 195 -7.92 -2.90 19.89
C THR A 195 -8.73 -3.15 18.62
N VAL A 196 -8.08 -3.32 17.46
CA VAL A 196 -8.78 -3.64 16.20
C VAL A 196 -9.48 -5.01 16.29
N ILE A 197 -8.83 -6.01 16.86
CA ILE A 197 -9.41 -7.36 17.04
C ILE A 197 -10.63 -7.34 17.96
N ALA A 198 -10.66 -6.46 18.96
CA ALA A 198 -11.80 -6.28 19.84
C ALA A 198 -13.00 -5.64 19.12
N GLU A 199 -12.75 -4.78 18.12
CA GLU A 199 -13.78 -4.03 17.39
C GLU A 199 -14.36 -4.77 16.17
N SER A 200 -13.69 -5.80 15.65
CA SER A 200 -14.09 -6.47 14.40
C SER A 200 -13.92 -7.99 14.44
N GLU A 201 -15.00 -8.72 14.16
CA GLU A 201 -14.96 -10.19 14.04
C GLU A 201 -14.14 -10.63 12.81
N GLN A 202 -14.11 -9.83 11.73
CA GLN A 202 -13.24 -10.09 10.60
C GLN A 202 -11.76 -9.99 11.00
N ALA A 203 -11.40 -8.95 11.77
CA ALA A 203 -10.04 -8.79 12.29
C ALA A 203 -9.63 -9.96 13.21
N ARG A 204 -10.56 -10.40 14.06
CA ARG A 204 -10.36 -11.57 14.94
C ARG A 204 -10.13 -12.85 14.14
N SER A 205 -10.93 -13.07 13.11
CA SER A 205 -10.79 -14.23 12.21
C SER A 205 -9.46 -14.19 11.46
N LEU A 206 -9.07 -13.01 10.96
CA LEU A 206 -7.77 -12.82 10.30
C LEU A 206 -6.61 -13.08 11.27
N HIS A 207 -6.70 -12.64 12.53
CA HIS A 207 -5.67 -12.89 13.52
C HIS A 207 -5.48 -14.39 13.81
N LYS A 208 -6.58 -15.15 13.90
CA LYS A 208 -6.50 -16.63 14.02
C LYS A 208 -5.80 -17.26 12.81
N LEU A 209 -6.19 -16.88 11.60
CA LEU A 209 -5.57 -17.35 10.35
C LEU A 209 -4.09 -16.97 10.25
N LEU A 210 -3.73 -15.77 10.72
CA LEU A 210 -2.35 -15.29 10.77
C LEU A 210 -1.51 -16.18 11.68
N LEU A 211 -1.96 -16.45 12.91
CA LEU A 211 -1.25 -17.32 13.85
C LEU A 211 -1.05 -18.73 13.29
N GLN A 212 -2.10 -19.32 12.71
CA GLN A 212 -2.02 -20.62 12.07
C GLN A 212 -1.03 -20.63 10.90
N SER A 213 -1.10 -19.61 10.03
CA SER A 213 -0.20 -19.51 8.87
C SER A 213 1.26 -19.29 9.29
N ILE A 214 1.51 -18.57 10.38
CA ILE A 214 2.86 -18.41 10.94
C ILE A 214 3.38 -19.79 11.38
N HIS A 215 2.59 -20.55 12.12
CA HIS A 215 2.98 -21.88 12.58
C HIS A 215 3.33 -22.81 11.40
N GLU A 216 2.46 -22.88 10.40
CA GLU A 216 2.69 -23.70 9.19
C GLU A 216 3.92 -23.25 8.37
N LEU A 217 4.19 -21.95 8.31
CA LEU A 217 5.39 -21.42 7.65
C LEU A 217 6.67 -21.74 8.44
N MET A 218 6.59 -21.79 9.78
CA MET A 218 7.71 -22.22 10.63
C MET A 218 8.02 -23.71 10.42
N GLU A 219 6.99 -24.57 10.37
CA GLU A 219 7.17 -26.00 10.09
C GLU A 219 7.83 -26.27 8.74
N LYS A 220 7.54 -25.43 7.74
CA LYS A 220 8.20 -25.47 6.43
C LYS A 220 9.60 -24.84 6.41
N GLY A 221 10.07 -24.28 7.53
CA GLY A 221 11.38 -23.61 7.62
C GLY A 221 11.48 -22.33 6.80
N LEU A 222 10.35 -21.68 6.49
CA LEU A 222 10.31 -20.46 5.69
C LEU A 222 10.41 -19.19 6.56
N ILE A 223 10.09 -19.31 7.85
CA ILE A 223 10.22 -18.27 8.86
C ILE A 223 10.67 -18.87 10.20
N TYR A 224 11.21 -18.03 11.08
CA TYR A 224 11.64 -18.39 12.43
C TYR A 224 11.06 -17.42 13.44
N HIS A 225 10.79 -17.88 14.67
CA HIS A 225 10.30 -17.03 15.75
C HIS A 225 11.29 -17.04 16.93
N PRO A 226 12.34 -16.19 16.92
CA PRO A 226 13.24 -16.03 18.05
C PRO A 226 12.54 -15.61 19.35
N SER A 227 13.23 -15.78 20.47
CA SER A 227 12.76 -15.46 21.83
C SER A 227 12.50 -13.97 22.07
N ASN A 228 12.96 -13.08 21.19
CA ASN A 228 12.71 -11.64 21.27
C ASN A 228 11.29 -11.23 20.84
N GLY A 229 10.43 -12.18 20.45
CA GLY A 229 9.03 -11.93 20.10
C GLY A 229 8.79 -11.52 18.64
N ASN A 230 9.85 -11.33 17.84
CA ASN A 230 9.72 -11.02 16.42
C ASN A 230 9.73 -12.29 15.57
N ILE A 231 9.11 -12.20 14.41
CA ILE A 231 9.13 -13.22 13.38
C ILE A 231 10.20 -12.82 12.35
N MET A 232 11.04 -13.76 11.96
CA MET A 232 12.12 -13.59 11.00
C MET A 232 11.86 -14.41 9.76
N ILE A 233 12.25 -13.92 8.59
CA ILE A 233 12.24 -14.72 7.37
C ILE A 233 13.52 -15.54 7.26
N ALA A 234 13.41 -16.78 6.74
CA ALA A 234 14.54 -17.66 6.47
C ALA A 234 15.35 -17.22 5.24
#